data_AF-A0A2N5C6D0-F1
#
_entry.id   AF-A0A2N5C6D0-F1
#
_cell.length_a   1.000
_cell.length_b   1.000
_cell.length_c   1.000
_cell.angle_alpha   90.00
_cell.angle_beta   90.00
_cell.angle_gamma   90.00
#
_symmetry.space_group_name_H-M   'P 1'
#
loop_
_entity.id
_entity.type
_entity.pdbx_description
1 polymer ?
#
loop_
_entity_poly.entity_id
_entity_poly.type
_entity_poly.pdbx_seq_one_letter_code
_entity_poly.pdbx_strand_id
1 'polypeptide(L)'
;MELRSQTVPPQDPEAPPPEGAPHMTSVEEIVHTFEAADAQPVDLSGYAAEDWFTMGLFWVMTLLVFMQFFTRYVMNDSLAWTEELATYCLIGVVFIGASMCVRKSRHIQVDLLYRYLPHGPARVLSTLVDVLRTAFLGYAAWLVWKYIGIVGDEPMTTIEWNKNYVYWAALLGFVLMSGRSVQVTWQNWRNGYSILERPEAFESFDD
;
A
#
# COMPACT_ATOMS: atom_id res chain seq x y z
N MET A 1 -12.38 65.82 14.63
CA MET A 1 -13.05 64.53 14.39
C MET A 1 -12.09 63.47 14.88
N GLU A 2 -12.14 63.19 16.19
CA GLU A 2 -11.12 62.43 16.92
C GLU A 2 -11.25 60.92 16.66
N LEU A 3 -10.14 60.31 16.27
CA LEU A 3 -9.94 58.87 16.19
C LEU A 3 -9.88 58.31 17.62
N ARG A 4 -10.98 57.74 18.13
CA ARG A 4 -10.94 56.92 19.35
C ARG A 4 -10.24 55.60 19.05
N SER A 5 -9.09 55.39 19.66
CA SER A 5 -8.45 54.08 19.79
C SER A 5 -9.40 53.12 20.51
N GLN A 6 -9.92 52.12 19.80
CA GLN A 6 -10.51 50.96 20.45
C GLN A 6 -9.36 50.08 20.96
N THR A 7 -9.01 50.24 22.23
CA THR A 7 -8.22 49.26 22.95
C THR A 7 -9.10 48.02 23.16
N VAL A 8 -8.83 46.96 22.41
CA VAL A 8 -9.42 45.63 22.66
C VAL A 8 -8.96 45.19 24.04
N PRO A 9 -9.86 44.91 25.00
CA PRO A 9 -9.46 44.46 26.32
C PRO A 9 -8.80 43.07 26.24
N PRO A 10 -7.94 42.71 27.20
CA PRO A 10 -7.30 41.39 27.23
C PRO A 10 -8.37 40.31 27.24
N GLN A 11 -8.33 39.39 26.27
CA GLN A 11 -9.18 38.22 26.30
C GLN A 11 -8.69 37.31 27.44
N ASP A 12 -9.61 37.00 28.34
CA ASP A 12 -9.39 36.06 29.43
C ASP A 12 -9.15 34.66 28.83
N PRO A 13 -8.01 33.99 29.10
CA PRO A 13 -7.68 32.69 28.49
C PRO A 13 -8.65 31.56 28.84
N GLU A 14 -9.55 31.79 29.80
CA GLU A 14 -10.41 30.77 30.41
C GLU A 14 -11.91 30.96 30.10
N ALA A 15 -12.27 31.91 29.23
CA ALA A 15 -13.66 32.09 28.81
C ALA A 15 -14.09 31.07 27.72
N PRO A 16 -15.22 30.37 27.89
CA PRO A 16 -15.72 29.45 26.85
C PRO A 16 -16.08 30.22 25.58
N PRO A 17 -15.80 29.67 24.37
CA PRO A 17 -16.02 30.39 23.12
C PRO A 17 -17.50 30.78 22.95
N PRO A 18 -17.80 31.96 22.38
CA PRO A 18 -19.18 32.40 22.18
C PRO A 18 -19.93 31.44 21.24
N GLU A 19 -21.02 30.85 21.74
CA GLU A 19 -21.96 30.04 20.95
C GLU A 19 -22.57 30.89 19.83
N GLY A 20 -22.24 30.58 18.57
CA GLY A 20 -22.89 31.17 17.40
C GLY A 20 -21.99 31.64 16.25
N ALA A 21 -20.69 31.33 16.24
CA ALA A 21 -19.86 31.60 15.06
C ALA A 21 -20.32 30.73 13.86
N PRO A 22 -20.61 31.31 12.68
CA PRO A 22 -20.93 30.52 11.50
C PRO A 22 -19.73 29.61 11.19
N HIS A 23 -19.99 28.33 10.90
CA HIS A 23 -19.02 27.41 10.30
C HIS A 23 -18.64 27.93 8.89
N MET A 24 -17.92 29.04 8.82
CA MET A 24 -17.13 29.36 7.65
C MET A 24 -15.92 28.45 7.74
N THR A 25 -15.89 27.44 6.88
CA THR A 25 -14.67 26.93 6.27
C THR A 25 -13.93 28.14 5.68
N SER A 26 -13.25 28.91 6.54
CA SER A 26 -12.65 30.17 6.13
C SER A 26 -11.51 29.84 5.18
N VAL A 27 -11.36 30.63 4.13
CA VAL A 27 -10.27 30.44 3.15
C VAL A 27 -8.91 30.40 3.86
N GLU A 28 -8.77 31.10 4.99
CA GLU A 28 -7.59 31.06 5.87
C GLU A 28 -7.37 29.70 6.55
N GLU A 29 -8.42 29.02 7.03
CA GLU A 29 -8.31 27.66 7.61
C GLU A 29 -7.92 26.62 6.54
N ILE A 30 -8.48 26.76 5.34
CA ILE A 30 -8.13 25.92 4.18
C ILE A 30 -6.67 26.17 3.76
N VAL A 31 -6.25 27.43 3.66
CA VAL A 31 -4.86 27.82 3.32
C VAL A 31 -3.88 27.34 4.39
N HIS A 32 -4.19 27.51 5.68
CA HIS A 32 -3.36 27.02 6.78
C HIS A 32 -3.25 25.47 6.79
N THR A 33 -4.31 24.76 6.41
CA THR A 33 -4.27 23.30 6.26
C THR A 33 -3.39 22.88 5.08
N PHE A 34 -3.41 23.62 3.97
CA PHE A 34 -2.53 23.37 2.83
C PHE A 34 -1.06 23.72 3.15
N GLU A 35 -0.79 24.83 3.84
CA GLU A 35 0.55 25.18 4.31
C GLU A 35 1.08 24.16 5.32
N ALA A 36 0.24 23.64 6.21
CA ALA A 36 0.59 22.55 7.13
C ALA A 36 0.81 21.20 6.40
N ALA A 37 0.08 20.93 5.31
CA ALA A 37 0.26 19.74 4.49
C ALA A 37 1.50 19.80 3.58
N ASP A 38 1.86 20.99 3.08
CA ASP A 38 3.09 21.21 2.29
C ASP A 38 4.34 21.21 3.19
N ALA A 39 4.18 21.52 4.48
CA ALA A 39 5.24 21.47 5.48
C ALA A 39 5.49 20.06 6.06
N GLN A 40 4.67 19.06 5.73
CA GLN A 40 4.95 17.67 6.05
C GLN A 40 6.20 17.22 5.29
N PRO A 41 7.33 16.94 5.98
CA PRO A 41 8.51 16.45 5.30
C PRO A 41 8.13 15.13 4.62
N VAL A 42 8.19 15.08 3.28
CA VAL A 42 7.97 13.84 2.53
C VAL A 42 9.12 12.90 2.86
N ASP A 43 8.97 12.13 3.94
CA ASP A 43 9.97 11.16 4.35
C ASP A 43 9.89 9.94 3.42
N LEU A 44 10.68 10.01 2.36
CA LEU A 44 10.85 8.93 1.40
C LEU A 44 11.67 7.75 1.99
N SER A 45 12.17 7.86 3.22
CA SER A 45 13.06 6.85 3.83
C SER A 45 12.35 5.54 4.20
N GLY A 46 11.01 5.56 4.36
CA GLY A 46 10.18 4.39 4.66
C GLY A 46 9.81 3.50 3.46
N TYR A 47 10.19 3.91 2.23
CA TYR A 47 9.93 3.15 1.00
C TYR A 47 11.04 2.15 0.71
N ALA A 48 10.68 0.88 0.53
CA ALA A 48 11.64 -0.14 0.13
C ALA A 48 12.05 0.05 -1.35
N ALA A 49 13.24 -0.41 -1.74
CA ALA A 49 13.69 -0.37 -3.15
C ALA A 49 12.69 -1.01 -4.13
N GLU A 50 11.90 -1.97 -3.65
CA GLU A 50 10.81 -2.62 -4.39
C GLU A 50 9.65 -1.69 -4.74
N ASP A 51 9.40 -0.66 -3.92
CA ASP A 51 8.30 0.29 -4.14
C ASP A 51 8.64 1.20 -5.34
N TRP A 52 9.89 1.67 -5.40
CA TRP A 52 10.42 2.41 -6.55
C TRP A 52 10.46 1.56 -7.81
N PHE A 53 10.86 0.28 -7.70
CA PHE A 53 10.84 -0.64 -8.83
C PHE A 53 9.42 -0.86 -9.37
N THR A 54 8.44 -1.07 -8.48
CA THR A 54 7.03 -1.24 -8.86
C THR A 54 6.48 0.01 -9.53
N MET A 55 6.81 1.19 -9.01
CA MET A 55 6.43 2.48 -9.61
C MET A 55 6.98 2.61 -11.03
N GLY A 56 8.28 2.30 -11.23
CA GLY A 56 8.89 2.31 -12.56
C GLY A 56 8.22 1.33 -13.52
N LEU A 57 7.96 0.10 -13.06
CA LEU A 57 7.30 -0.93 -13.87
C LEU A 57 5.87 -0.54 -14.26
N PHE A 58 5.14 0.12 -13.34
CA PHE A 58 3.80 0.64 -13.60
C PHE A 58 3.80 1.74 -14.67
N TRP A 59 4.77 2.64 -14.65
CA TRP A 59 4.90 3.67 -15.70
C TRP A 59 5.24 3.06 -17.06
N VAL A 60 6.14 2.07 -17.11
CA VAL A 60 6.43 1.34 -18.35
C VAL A 60 5.18 0.67 -18.91
N MET A 61 4.41 -0.03 -18.05
CA MET A 61 3.14 -0.64 -18.45
C MET A 61 2.17 0.40 -19.04
N THR A 62 2.01 1.53 -18.35
CA THR A 62 1.15 2.64 -18.78
C THR A 62 1.54 3.16 -20.16
N LEU A 63 2.84 3.37 -20.40
CA LEU A 63 3.36 3.82 -21.70
C LEU A 63 3.12 2.79 -22.81
N LEU A 64 3.24 1.49 -22.51
CA LEU A 64 2.94 0.43 -23.49
C LEU A 64 1.46 0.38 -23.85
N VAL A 65 0.57 0.50 -22.87
CA VAL A 65 -0.89 0.56 -23.11
C VAL A 65 -1.25 1.83 -23.89
N PHE A 66 -0.65 2.97 -23.55
CA PHE A 66 -0.80 4.20 -24.33
C PHE A 66 -0.32 4.01 -25.77
N MET A 67 0.80 3.32 -25.96
CA MET A 67 1.34 3.02 -27.29
C MET A 67 0.38 2.15 -28.10
N GLN A 68 -0.22 1.12 -27.50
CA GLN A 68 -1.24 0.29 -28.17
C GLN A 68 -2.42 1.13 -28.69
N PHE A 69 -2.92 2.05 -27.86
CA PHE A 69 -4.00 2.94 -28.26
C PHE A 69 -3.58 3.88 -29.39
N PHE A 70 -2.38 4.46 -29.30
CA PHE A 70 -1.84 5.33 -30.33
C PHE A 70 -1.65 4.59 -31.66
N THR A 71 -1.04 3.41 -31.66
CA THR A 71 -0.81 2.66 -32.91
C THR A 71 -2.12 2.22 -33.56
N ARG A 72 -3.08 1.76 -32.74
CA ARG A 72 -4.39 1.33 -33.24
C ARG A 72 -5.21 2.49 -33.81
N TYR A 73 -5.25 3.63 -33.14
CA TYR A 73 -6.12 4.75 -33.55
C TYR A 73 -5.45 5.76 -34.49
N VAL A 74 -4.13 5.91 -34.44
CA VAL A 74 -3.38 6.88 -35.26
C VAL A 74 -2.69 6.21 -36.45
N MET A 75 -1.99 5.09 -36.22
CA MET A 75 -1.29 4.36 -37.28
C MET A 75 -2.17 3.33 -38.00
N ASN A 76 -3.37 3.07 -37.49
CA ASN A 76 -4.29 2.04 -38.00
C ASN A 76 -3.63 0.64 -38.10
N ASP A 77 -2.63 0.38 -37.25
CA ASP A 77 -1.86 -0.87 -37.17
C ASP A 77 -1.77 -1.35 -35.70
N SER A 78 -1.87 -2.66 -35.49
CA SER A 78 -1.94 -3.28 -34.17
C SER A 78 -0.63 -4.00 -33.86
N LEU A 79 0.22 -3.38 -33.04
CA LEU A 79 1.49 -3.97 -32.60
C LEU A 79 1.26 -5.06 -31.53
N ALA A 80 1.07 -6.32 -31.96
CA ALA A 80 0.83 -7.46 -31.07
C ALA A 80 1.90 -7.62 -29.96
N TRP A 81 3.16 -7.29 -30.23
CA TRP A 81 4.24 -7.38 -29.24
C TRP A 81 4.06 -6.45 -28.03
N THR A 82 3.37 -5.31 -28.21
CA THR A 82 3.11 -4.35 -27.11
C THR A 82 2.05 -4.86 -26.15
N GLU A 83 1.11 -5.68 -26.62
CA GLU A 83 0.05 -6.30 -25.80
C GLU A 83 0.62 -7.32 -24.83
N GLU A 84 1.52 -8.16 -25.33
CA GLU A 84 2.19 -9.17 -24.49
C GLU A 84 3.12 -8.52 -23.47
N LEU A 85 3.91 -7.52 -23.87
CA LEU A 85 4.82 -6.84 -22.96
C LEU A 85 4.06 -6.10 -21.86
N ALA A 86 2.93 -5.44 -22.18
CA ALA A 86 2.07 -4.81 -21.19
C ALA A 86 1.49 -5.84 -20.21
N THR A 87 1.10 -7.02 -20.70
CA THR A 87 0.61 -8.12 -19.86
C THR A 87 1.70 -8.60 -18.89
N TYR A 88 2.95 -8.72 -19.34
CA TYR A 88 4.06 -9.09 -18.46
C TYR A 88 4.36 -8.03 -17.40
N CYS A 89 4.35 -6.76 -17.78
CA CYS A 89 4.49 -5.66 -16.82
C CYS A 89 3.34 -5.66 -15.80
N LEU A 90 2.10 -5.87 -16.24
CA LEU A 90 0.93 -5.97 -15.36
C LEU A 90 1.08 -7.07 -14.33
N ILE A 91 1.53 -8.26 -14.76
CA ILE A 91 1.76 -9.39 -13.87
C ILE A 91 2.81 -9.02 -12.81
N GLY A 92 3.94 -8.44 -13.23
CA GLY A 92 4.98 -7.99 -12.29
C GLY A 92 4.46 -6.94 -11.30
N VAL A 93 3.71 -5.93 -11.76
CA VAL A 93 3.11 -4.91 -10.90
C VAL A 93 2.14 -5.52 -9.90
N VAL A 94 1.29 -6.45 -10.32
CA VAL A 94 0.32 -7.12 -9.45
C VAL A 94 1.04 -7.90 -8.35
N PHE A 95 2.04 -8.70 -8.70
CA PHE A 95 2.75 -9.55 -7.73
C PHE A 95 3.64 -8.76 -6.77
N ILE A 96 4.41 -7.79 -7.27
CA ILE A 96 5.28 -6.96 -6.41
C ILE A 96 4.41 -5.99 -5.59
N GLY A 97 3.39 -5.38 -6.21
CA GLY A 97 2.42 -4.54 -5.51
C GLY A 97 1.67 -5.27 -4.41
N ALA A 98 1.29 -6.53 -4.63
CA ALA A 98 0.68 -7.35 -3.58
C ALA A 98 1.67 -7.69 -2.44
N SER A 99 2.98 -7.85 -2.72
CA SER A 99 4.01 -7.95 -1.68
C SER A 99 4.11 -6.69 -0.83
N MET A 100 3.99 -5.50 -1.44
CA MET A 100 3.92 -4.23 -0.71
C MET A 100 2.66 -4.13 0.16
N CYS A 101 1.51 -4.59 -0.35
CA CYS A 101 0.28 -4.68 0.44
C CYS A 101 0.45 -5.59 1.65
N VAL A 102 1.18 -6.70 1.48
CA VAL A 102 1.47 -7.64 2.56
C VAL A 102 2.33 -6.98 3.64
N ARG A 103 3.33 -6.17 3.25
CA ARG A 103 4.20 -5.39 4.16
C ARG A 103 3.43 -4.37 5.00
N LYS A 104 2.55 -3.59 4.38
CA LYS A 104 1.77 -2.56 5.07
C LYS A 104 0.63 -3.14 5.94
N SER A 105 0.59 -4.46 6.15
CA SER A 105 -0.42 -5.16 6.97
C SER A 105 -1.87 -4.70 6.71
N ARG A 106 -2.19 -4.34 5.46
CA ARG A 106 -3.53 -3.88 5.05
C ARG A 106 -4.55 -5.02 4.91
N HIS A 107 -4.41 -6.09 5.69
CA HIS A 107 -5.56 -6.97 5.87
C HIS A 107 -6.57 -6.20 6.71
N ILE A 108 -7.79 -6.07 6.18
CA ILE A 108 -8.94 -5.51 6.89
C ILE A 108 -9.11 -6.34 8.15
N GLN A 109 -8.60 -5.85 9.26
CA GLN A 109 -8.71 -6.47 10.57
C GLN A 109 -9.92 -5.83 11.24
N VAL A 110 -10.75 -6.66 11.85
CA VAL A 110 -11.94 -6.19 12.55
C VAL A 110 -11.48 -5.64 13.90
N ASP A 111 -11.05 -4.37 13.90
CA ASP A 111 -10.56 -3.67 15.12
C ASP A 111 -11.62 -3.66 16.23
N LEU A 112 -12.90 -3.70 15.85
CA LEU A 112 -14.03 -3.81 16.78
C LEU A 112 -13.95 -5.07 17.65
N LEU A 113 -13.52 -6.21 17.13
CA LEU A 113 -13.45 -7.47 17.89
C LEU A 113 -12.34 -7.41 18.94
N TYR A 114 -11.23 -6.74 18.64
CA TYR A 114 -10.10 -6.57 19.57
C TYR A 114 -10.41 -5.60 20.70
N ARG A 115 -11.29 -4.60 20.47
CA ARG A 115 -11.70 -3.62 21.51
C ARG A 115 -12.54 -4.22 22.64
N TYR A 116 -13.19 -5.37 22.41
CA TYR A 116 -13.99 -6.08 23.41
C TYR A 116 -13.25 -7.27 24.06
N LEU A 117 -12.03 -7.60 23.61
CA LEU A 117 -11.25 -8.72 24.14
C LEU A 117 -10.16 -8.25 25.13
N PRO A 118 -9.93 -8.97 26.25
CA PRO A 118 -8.78 -8.71 27.11
C PRO A 118 -7.45 -9.05 26.40
N HIS A 119 -6.36 -8.40 26.84
CA HIS A 119 -5.03 -8.42 26.19
C HIS A 119 -4.52 -9.84 25.85
N GLY A 120 -4.71 -10.81 26.75
CA GLY A 120 -4.27 -12.20 26.56
C GLY A 120 -4.85 -12.89 25.31
N PRO A 121 -6.19 -13.09 25.22
CA PRO A 121 -6.80 -13.73 24.05
C PRO A 121 -6.70 -12.88 22.77
N ALA A 122 -6.65 -11.55 22.85
CA ALA A 122 -6.41 -10.68 21.69
C ALA A 122 -5.05 -11.00 21.03
N ARG A 123 -4.01 -11.21 21.85
CA ARG A 123 -2.69 -11.60 21.39
C ARG A 123 -2.66 -12.99 20.74
N VAL A 124 -3.35 -13.97 21.32
CA VAL A 124 -3.43 -15.33 20.76
C VAL A 124 -4.15 -15.30 19.41
N LEU A 125 -5.25 -14.56 19.31
CA LEU A 125 -6.02 -14.44 18.07
C LEU A 125 -5.21 -13.76 16.96
N SER A 126 -4.53 -12.66 17.25
CA SER A 126 -3.69 -11.97 16.27
C SER A 126 -2.52 -12.85 15.78
N THR A 127 -1.86 -13.55 16.70
CA THR A 127 -0.79 -14.51 16.35
C THR A 127 -1.32 -15.64 15.48
N LEU A 128 -2.52 -16.17 15.77
CA LEU A 128 -3.14 -17.22 14.95
C LEU A 128 -3.46 -16.73 13.52
N VAL A 129 -3.97 -15.50 13.39
CA VAL A 129 -4.25 -14.90 12.07
C VAL A 129 -2.97 -14.72 11.27
N ASP A 130 -1.90 -14.22 11.89
CA ASP A 130 -0.59 -14.04 11.25
C ASP A 130 0.02 -15.38 10.79
N VAL A 131 -0.06 -16.41 11.63
CA VAL A 131 0.40 -17.76 11.29
C VAL A 131 -0.42 -18.35 10.15
N LEU A 132 -1.75 -18.24 10.20
CA LEU A 132 -2.63 -18.77 9.17
C LEU A 132 -2.40 -18.08 7.82
N ARG A 133 -2.26 -16.76 7.82
CA ARG A 133 -1.92 -15.96 6.64
C ARG A 133 -0.58 -16.39 6.05
N THR A 134 0.44 -16.55 6.89
CA THR A 134 1.77 -16.97 6.47
C THR A 134 1.75 -18.39 5.89
N ALA A 135 1.02 -19.31 6.53
CA ALA A 135 0.84 -20.67 6.04
C ALA A 135 0.11 -20.69 4.68
N PHE A 136 -0.93 -19.88 4.52
CA PHE A 136 -1.66 -19.75 3.26
C PHE A 136 -0.76 -19.25 2.12
N LEU A 137 0.02 -18.18 2.36
CA LEU A 137 0.95 -17.64 1.37
C LEU A 137 2.05 -18.64 1.00
N GLY A 138 2.62 -19.34 2.00
CA GLY A 138 3.62 -20.39 1.76
C GLY A 138 3.05 -21.57 0.98
N TYR A 139 1.81 -21.99 1.27
CA TYR A 139 1.13 -23.03 0.52
C TYR A 139 0.85 -22.60 -0.93
N ALA A 140 0.42 -21.35 -1.14
CA ALA A 140 0.24 -20.80 -2.49
C ALA A 140 1.56 -20.76 -3.29
N ALA A 141 2.67 -20.35 -2.66
CA ALA A 141 3.99 -20.38 -3.29
C ALA A 141 4.38 -21.80 -3.73
N TRP A 142 4.15 -22.80 -2.85
CA TRP A 142 4.40 -24.20 -3.16
C TRP A 142 3.51 -24.73 -4.29
N LEU A 143 2.24 -24.34 -4.32
CA LEU A 143 1.30 -24.71 -5.38
C LEU A 143 1.77 -24.17 -6.75
N VAL A 144 2.22 -22.92 -6.79
CA VAL A 144 2.74 -22.29 -8.01
C VAL A 144 4.04 -22.96 -8.46
N TRP A 145 4.94 -23.31 -7.53
CA TRP A 145 6.14 -24.08 -7.84
C TRP A 145 5.80 -25.43 -8.49
N LYS A 146 4.84 -26.16 -7.93
CA LYS A 146 4.38 -27.43 -8.49
C LYS A 146 3.72 -27.24 -9.86
N TYR A 147 2.96 -26.17 -10.03
CA TYR A 147 2.29 -25.84 -11.28
C TYR A 147 3.30 -25.56 -12.41
N ILE A 148 4.39 -24.84 -12.12
CA ILE A 148 5.50 -24.63 -13.08
C ILE A 148 6.07 -25.96 -13.57
N GLY A 149 6.27 -26.92 -12.66
CA GLY A 149 6.80 -28.25 -13.02
C GLY A 149 5.84 -29.13 -13.81
N ILE A 150 4.55 -28.78 -13.89
CA ILE A 150 3.54 -29.53 -14.65
C ILE A 150 3.27 -28.88 -16.01
N VAL A 151 3.24 -27.55 -16.05
CA VAL A 151 2.81 -26.75 -17.22
C VAL A 151 3.98 -26.10 -17.96
N GLY A 152 5.18 -26.10 -17.38
CA GLY A 152 6.36 -25.40 -17.91
C GLY A 152 6.84 -25.87 -19.29
N ASP A 153 6.47 -27.07 -19.70
CA ASP A 153 6.88 -27.66 -20.98
C ASP A 153 5.84 -27.45 -22.12
N GLU A 154 4.71 -26.79 -21.85
CA GLU A 154 3.71 -26.46 -22.90
C GLU A 154 4.00 -25.08 -23.54
N PRO A 155 4.45 -25.03 -24.81
CA PRO A 155 4.62 -23.77 -25.52
C PRO A 155 3.25 -23.11 -25.82
N MET A 156 3.18 -21.78 -25.75
CA MET A 156 2.02 -21.03 -26.22
C MET A 156 1.94 -21.06 -27.75
N THR A 157 0.74 -21.10 -28.29
CA THR A 157 0.44 -21.25 -29.72
C THR A 157 0.63 -19.99 -30.58
N THR A 158 0.95 -18.83 -29.99
CA THR A 158 0.85 -17.53 -30.71
C THR A 158 2.15 -16.71 -30.76
N ILE A 159 3.01 -16.76 -29.73
CA ILE A 159 4.33 -16.13 -29.75
C ILE A 159 5.36 -17.12 -29.18
N GLU A 160 6.48 -17.30 -29.88
CA GLU A 160 7.59 -18.23 -29.54
C GLU A 160 8.40 -17.80 -28.31
N TRP A 161 7.85 -16.94 -27.44
CA TRP A 161 8.51 -16.47 -26.25
C TRP A 161 8.06 -17.29 -25.04
N ASN A 162 9.04 -17.75 -24.26
CA ASN A 162 8.82 -18.80 -23.27
C ASN A 162 7.88 -18.31 -22.15
N LYS A 163 6.68 -18.91 -22.07
CA LYS A 163 5.64 -18.68 -21.05
C LYS A 163 6.15 -18.86 -19.61
N ASN A 164 7.29 -19.53 -19.45
CA ASN A 164 7.98 -19.77 -18.19
C ASN A 164 8.26 -18.47 -17.41
N TYR A 165 8.60 -17.35 -18.07
CA TYR A 165 8.94 -16.10 -17.38
C TYR A 165 7.79 -15.54 -16.52
N VAL A 166 6.54 -15.70 -16.98
CA VAL A 166 5.35 -15.27 -16.23
C VAL A 166 5.17 -16.09 -14.95
N TYR A 167 5.33 -17.40 -15.05
CA TYR A 167 5.17 -18.26 -13.89
C TYR A 167 6.32 -18.09 -12.89
N TRP A 168 7.56 -17.85 -13.36
CA TRP A 168 8.67 -17.47 -12.49
C TRP A 168 8.46 -16.11 -11.81
N ALA A 169 7.89 -15.12 -12.50
CA ALA A 169 7.54 -13.84 -11.90
C ALA A 169 6.44 -13.99 -10.83
N ALA A 170 5.43 -14.82 -11.10
CA ALA A 170 4.39 -15.16 -10.13
C ALA A 170 4.97 -15.86 -8.89
N LEU A 171 5.84 -16.85 -9.10
CA LEU A 171 6.54 -17.55 -8.03
C LEU A 171 7.37 -16.57 -7.19
N LEU A 172 8.16 -15.70 -7.83
CA LEU A 172 8.95 -14.68 -7.16
C LEU A 172 8.07 -13.79 -6.28
N GLY A 173 6.91 -13.37 -6.81
CA GLY A 173 5.90 -12.62 -6.06
C GLY A 173 5.43 -13.34 -4.80
N PHE A 174 5.02 -14.61 -4.92
CA PHE A 174 4.56 -15.41 -3.78
C PHE A 174 5.67 -15.70 -2.77
N VAL A 175 6.90 -15.92 -3.22
CA VAL A 175 8.06 -16.10 -2.33
C VAL A 175 8.35 -14.81 -1.56
N LEU A 176 8.35 -13.66 -2.23
CA LEU A 176 8.52 -12.35 -1.58
C LEU A 176 7.40 -12.08 -0.56
N MET A 177 6.13 -12.33 -0.92
CA MET A 177 5.01 -12.21 0.01
C MET A 177 5.14 -13.12 1.22
N SER A 178 5.56 -14.37 1.01
CA SER A 178 5.75 -15.34 2.10
C SER A 178 6.87 -14.89 3.03
N GLY A 179 8.02 -14.49 2.47
CA GLY A 179 9.15 -13.95 3.24
C GLY A 179 8.77 -12.72 4.05
N ARG A 180 8.02 -11.78 3.45
CA ARG A 180 7.48 -10.60 4.12
C ARG A 180 6.51 -10.95 5.25
N SER A 181 5.60 -11.91 5.02
CA SER A 181 4.66 -12.38 6.03
C SER A 181 5.37 -13.01 7.23
N VAL A 182 6.42 -13.81 6.98
CA VAL A 182 7.28 -14.37 8.03
C VAL A 182 8.01 -13.25 8.78
N GLN A 183 8.55 -12.26 8.09
CA GLN A 183 9.24 -11.13 8.71
C GLN A 183 8.32 -10.34 9.65
N VAL A 184 7.09 -10.05 9.22
CA VAL A 184 6.07 -9.37 10.05
C VAL A 184 5.71 -10.23 11.26
N THR A 185 5.46 -11.53 11.06
CA THR A 185 5.14 -12.46 12.15
C THR A 185 6.30 -12.55 13.16
N TRP A 186 7.55 -12.58 12.67
CA TRP A 186 8.74 -12.60 13.52
C TRP A 186 8.89 -11.30 14.31
N GLN A 187 8.71 -10.15 13.68
CA GLN A 187 8.75 -8.85 14.36
C GLN A 187 7.68 -8.76 15.45
N ASN A 188 6.45 -9.18 15.15
CA ASN A 188 5.35 -9.25 16.12
C ASN A 188 5.71 -10.18 17.30
N TRP A 189 6.33 -11.34 17.01
CA TRP A 189 6.73 -12.29 18.04
C TRP A 189 7.89 -11.77 18.92
N ARG A 190 8.86 -11.07 18.31
CA ARG A 190 10.04 -10.53 19.00
C ARG A 190 9.72 -9.27 19.83
N ASN A 191 8.83 -8.42 19.34
CA ASN A 191 8.49 -7.17 20.01
C ASN A 191 7.50 -7.37 21.17
N GLY A 192 6.89 -8.55 21.30
CA GLY A 192 6.05 -8.91 22.44
C GLY A 192 4.69 -8.20 22.49
N TYR A 193 4.42 -7.31 21.53
CA TYR A 193 3.19 -6.57 21.33
C TYR A 193 2.78 -6.68 19.86
N SER A 194 1.49 -6.91 19.62
CA SER A 194 0.92 -6.81 18.27
C SER A 194 0.62 -5.35 17.97
N ILE A 195 0.73 -4.94 16.70
CA ILE A 195 0.31 -3.61 16.19
C ILE A 195 -1.10 -3.22 16.68
N LEU A 196 -1.92 -4.23 16.98
CA LEU A 196 -3.29 -4.11 17.45
C LEU A 196 -3.44 -3.76 18.95
N GLU A 197 -2.41 -3.99 19.77
CA GLU A 197 -2.45 -3.67 21.20
C GLU A 197 -2.11 -2.20 21.49
N ARG A 198 -1.38 -1.52 20.60
CA ARG A 198 -0.99 -0.10 20.70
C ARG A 198 -0.89 0.56 19.32
N PRO A 199 -2.00 1.03 18.74
CA PRO A 199 -1.98 1.79 17.48
C PRO A 199 -1.19 3.11 17.59
N GLU A 200 -1.11 3.69 18.80
CA GLU A 200 -0.40 4.95 19.11
C GLU A 200 1.13 4.87 18.89
N ALA A 201 1.72 3.67 18.90
CA ALA A 201 3.16 3.50 18.69
C ALA A 201 3.56 3.59 17.20
N PHE A 202 2.59 3.61 16.28
CA PHE A 202 2.84 3.80 14.84
C PHE A 202 2.64 5.25 14.38
N GLU A 203 1.86 6.07 15.09
CA GLU A 203 1.76 7.52 14.82
C GLU A 203 3.10 8.22 15.05
N SER A 204 3.90 7.78 16.02
CA SER A 204 5.24 8.36 16.29
C SER A 204 6.34 8.00 15.29
N PHE A 205 6.04 7.17 14.28
CA PHE A 205 6.97 6.90 13.17
C PHE A 205 6.63 7.72 11.91
N ASP A 206 5.52 8.46 11.93
CA ASP A 206 5.08 9.37 10.86
C ASP A 206 5.27 10.87 11.26
N ASP A 207 5.96 11.16 12.39
CA ASP A 207 6.35 12.50 12.88
C ASP A 207 7.87 12.78 12.76
#